data_AF-A0A0F9EZN3-F1
#
_entry.id   AF-A0A0F9EZN3-F1
#
_cell.length_a   1.000
_cell.length_b   1.000
_cell.length_c   1.000
_cell.angle_alpha   90.00
_cell.angle_beta   90.00
_cell.angle_gamma   90.00
#
_symmetry.space_group_name_H-M   'P 1'
#
loop_
_entity.id
_entity.type
_entity.pdbx_description
1 polymer ?
#
loop_
_entity_poly.entity_id
_entity_poly.type
_entity_poly.pdbx_seq_one_letter_code
_entity_poly.pdbx_strand_id
1 'polypeptide(L)'
;MLLLLNHFAKRKDKAQGPSVKRIINLQTPTDLLILTVLLHFSGGIENPFIFYFIFHMIIASILLPVKGSYFRATFAVLVFGLLILLEYSQLIPHYCLKGFMTHCLHRNGLYVLGTYFVFTTAMYIVVYMTSYIATRLKKAEEAHREANILLRKKDLIKDEYVLRVTHDIKGHLAAIQGCLDVVARKLVGPLNERQQDFINRADDRTHKLVHFVKTLLKLTKLRISNSLEMDVFSLKNTIYD
;
A
#
# COMPACT_ATOMS: atom_id res chain seq x y z
N MET A 1 -4.76 18.17 -7.78
CA MET A 1 -4.32 17.72 -6.42
C MET A 1 -4.18 16.19 -6.32
N LEU A 2 -5.20 15.40 -6.69
CA LEU A 2 -5.15 13.92 -6.68
C LEU A 2 -4.12 13.30 -7.66
N LEU A 3 -3.95 13.89 -8.85
CA LEU A 3 -2.96 13.44 -9.84
C LEU A 3 -1.50 13.67 -9.39
N LEU A 4 -1.25 14.74 -8.63
CA LEU A 4 0.06 14.99 -8.03
C LEU A 4 0.35 13.95 -6.93
N LEU A 5 -0.61 13.68 -6.05
CA LEU A 5 -0.46 12.66 -5.00
C LEU A 5 -0.18 11.25 -5.57
N ASN A 6 -0.82 10.87 -6.67
CA ASN A 6 -0.61 9.55 -7.29
C ASN A 6 0.76 9.44 -8.00
N HIS A 7 1.27 10.56 -8.55
CA HIS A 7 2.62 10.61 -9.11
C HIS A 7 3.70 10.56 -8.01
N PHE A 8 3.41 11.08 -6.81
CA PHE A 8 4.35 11.08 -5.67
C PHE A 8 4.37 9.78 -4.85
N ALA A 9 3.28 9.02 -4.82
CA ALA A 9 3.25 7.69 -4.20
C ALA A 9 4.23 6.71 -4.89
N LYS A 10 4.48 6.90 -6.19
CA LYS A 10 5.38 6.07 -7.01
C LYS A 10 6.86 6.47 -6.92
N ARG A 11 7.19 7.59 -6.27
CA ARG A 11 8.54 8.20 -6.24
C ARG A 11 9.19 8.19 -4.85
N LYS A 12 8.83 7.23 -4.00
CA LYS A 12 9.23 7.14 -2.59
C LYS A 12 10.69 6.68 -2.37
N ASP A 13 11.53 6.65 -3.41
CA ASP A 13 12.85 6.02 -3.34
C ASP A 13 14.06 6.94 -3.58
N LYS A 14 13.90 8.26 -3.68
CA LYS A 14 15.08 9.17 -3.69
C LYS A 14 14.76 10.59 -3.17
N ALA A 15 15.24 10.87 -1.97
CA ALA A 15 15.71 12.19 -1.50
C ALA A 15 14.83 13.44 -1.73
N GLN A 16 13.58 13.48 -1.23
CA GLN A 16 12.77 14.72 -1.16
C GLN A 16 12.11 14.97 0.22
N GLY A 17 12.76 14.54 1.31
CA GLY A 17 12.22 14.63 2.67
C GLY A 17 12.07 16.04 3.29
N PRO A 18 13.03 16.98 3.15
CA PRO A 18 12.98 18.26 3.87
C PRO A 18 12.21 19.36 3.13
N SER A 19 12.30 19.43 1.80
CA SER A 19 11.65 20.50 1.01
C SER A 19 10.13 20.38 1.01
N VAL A 20 9.59 19.16 0.91
CA VAL A 20 8.14 18.91 0.92
C VAL A 20 7.54 19.23 2.30
N LYS A 21 8.24 18.89 3.39
CA LYS A 21 7.80 19.23 4.76
C LYS A 21 7.75 20.75 4.98
N ARG A 22 8.75 21.49 4.47
CA ARG A 22 8.78 22.96 4.55
C ARG A 22 7.62 23.59 3.76
N ILE A 23 7.35 23.10 2.56
CA ILE A 23 6.24 23.60 1.73
C ILE A 23 4.91 23.39 2.45
N ILE A 24 4.64 22.19 2.97
CA ILE A 24 3.38 21.88 3.69
C ILE A 24 3.23 22.77 4.94
N ASN A 25 4.31 22.94 5.71
CA ASN A 25 4.28 23.73 6.94
C ASN A 25 4.09 25.23 6.71
N LEU A 26 4.51 25.77 5.56
CA LEU A 26 4.28 27.18 5.22
C LEU A 26 2.94 27.39 4.51
N GLN A 27 2.56 26.48 3.63
CA GLN A 27 1.35 26.60 2.84
C GLN A 27 0.08 26.51 3.70
N THR A 28 -0.01 25.50 4.58
CA THR A 28 -1.20 25.28 5.40
C THR A 28 -1.60 26.50 6.26
N PRO A 29 -0.68 27.19 7.00
CA PRO A 29 -0.95 28.46 7.68
C PRO A 29 -1.45 29.56 6.77
N THR A 30 -0.81 29.74 5.64
CA THR A 30 -1.18 30.78 4.69
C THR A 30 -2.57 30.57 4.14
N ASP A 31 -2.92 29.34 3.72
CA ASP A 31 -4.25 29.02 3.19
C ASP A 31 -5.36 29.30 4.21
N LEU A 32 -5.08 29.02 5.49
CA LEU A 32 -6.02 29.27 6.57
C LEU A 32 -6.21 30.77 6.84
N LEU A 33 -5.14 31.56 6.82
CA LEU A 33 -5.21 33.01 6.96
C LEU A 33 -5.98 33.63 5.80
N ILE A 34 -5.71 33.18 4.57
CA ILE A 34 -6.44 33.61 3.37
C ILE A 34 -7.93 33.29 3.53
N LEU A 35 -8.28 32.07 3.97
CA LEU A 35 -9.66 31.69 4.21
C LEU A 35 -10.32 32.57 5.29
N THR A 36 -9.63 32.87 6.38
CA THR A 36 -10.11 33.79 7.43
C THR A 36 -10.37 35.19 6.88
N VAL A 37 -9.46 35.73 6.07
CA VAL A 37 -9.63 37.06 5.45
C VAL A 37 -10.80 37.05 4.47
N LEU A 38 -10.95 36.01 3.67
CA LEU A 38 -12.10 35.87 2.75
C LEU A 38 -13.42 35.80 3.52
N LEU A 39 -13.46 35.08 4.64
CA LEU A 39 -14.64 35.01 5.50
C LEU A 39 -14.97 36.37 6.09
N HIS A 40 -13.98 37.12 6.57
CA HIS A 40 -14.18 38.47 7.12
C HIS A 40 -14.97 39.39 6.16
N PHE A 41 -14.53 39.46 4.89
CA PHE A 41 -15.21 40.27 3.86
C PHE A 41 -16.53 39.67 3.38
N SER A 42 -16.78 38.41 3.69
CA SER A 42 -17.97 37.68 3.29
C SER A 42 -18.85 37.34 4.50
N GLY A 43 -19.01 38.19 5.51
CA GLY A 43 -19.95 37.92 6.63
C GLY A 43 -19.41 37.22 7.87
N GLY A 44 -18.12 36.95 7.94
CA GLY A 44 -17.43 36.48 9.15
C GLY A 44 -18.06 35.21 9.74
N ILE A 45 -18.50 35.30 10.99
CA ILE A 45 -19.11 34.19 11.74
C ILE A 45 -20.45 33.71 11.17
N GLU A 46 -21.18 34.56 10.46
CA GLU A 46 -22.50 34.24 9.90
C GLU A 46 -22.40 33.45 8.59
N ASN A 47 -21.20 33.38 8.00
CA ASN A 47 -20.99 32.72 6.72
C ASN A 47 -20.92 31.19 6.86
N PRO A 48 -21.77 30.40 6.18
CA PRO A 48 -21.70 28.94 6.19
C PRO A 48 -20.35 28.35 5.73
N PHE A 49 -19.53 29.10 4.98
CA PHE A 49 -18.21 28.67 4.54
C PHE A 49 -17.18 28.52 5.67
N ILE A 50 -17.52 28.83 6.93
CA ILE A 50 -16.72 28.42 8.11
C ILE A 50 -16.42 26.91 8.09
N PHE A 51 -17.28 26.07 7.51
CA PHE A 51 -17.03 24.63 7.39
C PHE A 51 -15.84 24.27 6.48
N TYR A 52 -15.33 25.19 5.66
CA TYR A 52 -14.18 24.90 4.78
C TYR A 52 -12.85 24.76 5.55
N PHE A 53 -12.83 25.15 6.82
CA PHE A 53 -11.76 24.79 7.74
C PHE A 53 -11.59 23.27 7.90
N ILE A 54 -12.69 22.50 7.76
CA ILE A 54 -12.66 21.03 7.83
C ILE A 54 -11.71 20.44 6.79
N PHE A 55 -11.72 20.95 5.55
CA PHE A 55 -10.84 20.44 4.49
C PHE A 55 -9.36 20.60 4.84
N HIS A 56 -9.00 21.76 5.41
CA HIS A 56 -7.64 22.02 5.86
C HIS A 56 -7.25 21.08 7.01
N MET A 57 -8.17 20.79 7.92
CA MET A 57 -7.95 19.84 9.02
C MET A 57 -7.78 18.40 8.52
N ILE A 58 -8.56 17.98 7.52
CA ILE A 58 -8.43 16.65 6.90
C ILE A 58 -7.06 16.51 6.24
N ILE A 59 -6.66 17.48 5.42
CA ILE A 59 -5.37 17.48 4.72
C ILE A 59 -4.21 17.46 5.74
N ALA A 60 -4.28 18.31 6.76
CA ALA A 60 -3.30 18.34 7.84
C ALA A 60 -3.21 17.00 8.60
N SER A 61 -4.34 16.32 8.82
CA SER A 61 -4.39 15.02 9.52
C SER A 61 -3.80 13.86 8.70
N ILE A 62 -3.88 13.94 7.37
CA ILE A 62 -3.30 12.94 6.47
C ILE A 62 -1.79 13.15 6.32
N LEU A 63 -1.35 14.39 6.19
CA LEU A 63 0.03 14.74 5.85
C LEU A 63 0.96 14.88 7.06
N LEU A 64 0.47 15.36 8.19
CA LEU A 64 1.28 15.64 9.37
C LEU A 64 1.20 14.50 10.40
N PRO A 65 2.18 14.41 11.32
CA PRO A 65 2.02 13.60 12.52
C PRO A 65 0.84 14.10 13.35
N VAL A 66 0.19 13.20 14.09
CA VAL A 66 -1.00 13.48 14.93
C VAL A 66 -0.84 14.77 15.75
N LYS A 67 0.30 14.95 16.42
CA LYS A 67 0.60 16.16 17.21
C LYS A 67 0.56 17.45 16.38
N GLY A 68 1.09 17.42 15.16
CA GLY A 68 1.08 18.56 14.24
C GLY A 68 -0.31 18.91 13.73
N SER A 69 -1.16 17.90 13.52
CA SER A 69 -2.55 18.09 13.11
C SER A 69 -3.38 18.76 14.22
N TYR A 70 -3.16 18.39 15.49
CA TYR A 70 -3.76 19.07 16.64
C TYR A 70 -3.27 20.52 16.78
N PHE A 71 -1.97 20.77 16.62
CA PHE A 71 -1.42 22.13 16.61
C PHE A 71 -2.09 23.00 15.53
N ARG A 72 -2.34 22.41 14.35
CA ARG A 72 -3.03 23.08 13.25
C ARG A 72 -4.48 23.42 13.57
N ALA A 73 -5.22 22.53 14.23
CA ALA A 73 -6.57 22.79 14.71
C ALA A 73 -6.60 23.90 15.77
N THR A 74 -5.67 23.88 16.72
CA THR A 74 -5.57 24.95 17.72
C THR A 74 -5.28 26.29 17.06
N PHE A 75 -4.35 26.35 16.10
CA PHE A 75 -4.10 27.57 15.34
C PHE A 75 -5.35 28.05 14.57
N ALA A 76 -6.11 27.14 13.97
CA ALA A 76 -7.37 27.45 13.30
C ALA A 76 -8.43 28.05 14.23
N VAL A 77 -8.63 27.42 15.38
CA VAL A 77 -9.56 27.89 16.42
C VAL A 77 -9.14 29.26 16.94
N LEU A 78 -7.83 29.49 17.16
CA LEU A 78 -7.32 30.78 17.61
C LEU A 78 -7.50 31.88 16.57
N VAL A 79 -7.16 31.64 15.31
CA VAL A 79 -7.31 32.64 14.23
C VAL A 79 -8.78 32.99 14.00
N PHE A 80 -9.66 31.99 14.01
CA PHE A 80 -11.10 32.23 13.87
C PHE A 80 -11.69 32.93 15.10
N GLY A 81 -11.31 32.51 16.31
CA GLY A 81 -11.71 33.19 17.55
C GLY A 81 -11.22 34.63 17.61
N LEU A 82 -10.00 34.91 17.13
CA LEU A 82 -9.47 36.26 17.03
C LEU A 82 -10.30 37.13 16.06
N LEU A 83 -10.66 36.59 14.89
CA LEU A 83 -11.57 37.28 13.96
C LEU A 83 -12.90 37.64 14.66
N ILE A 84 -13.50 36.67 15.36
CA ILE A 84 -14.76 36.89 16.09
C ILE A 84 -14.59 37.97 17.16
N LEU A 85 -13.52 37.93 17.96
CA LEU A 85 -13.27 38.91 19.02
C LEU A 85 -13.05 40.32 18.47
N LEU A 86 -12.32 40.44 17.35
CA LEU A 86 -12.06 41.73 16.69
C LEU A 86 -13.33 42.32 16.10
N GLU A 87 -14.17 41.51 15.46
CA GLU A 87 -15.48 41.92 14.97
C GLU A 87 -16.40 42.29 16.14
N TYR A 88 -16.50 41.44 17.17
CA TYR A 88 -17.31 41.68 18.39
C TYR A 88 -16.96 42.98 19.10
N SER A 89 -15.67 43.27 19.23
CA SER A 89 -15.16 44.49 19.88
C SER A 89 -15.21 45.73 18.97
N GLN A 90 -15.67 45.59 17.72
CA GLN A 90 -15.73 46.65 16.70
C GLN A 90 -14.38 47.28 16.34
N LEU A 91 -13.28 46.56 16.58
CA LEU A 91 -11.96 47.00 16.08
C LEU A 91 -11.88 46.92 14.55
N ILE A 92 -12.65 46.02 13.95
CA ILE A 92 -12.72 45.82 12.50
C ILE A 92 -14.20 45.83 12.08
N PRO A 93 -14.58 46.47 10.94
CA PRO A 93 -15.97 46.51 10.49
C PRO A 93 -16.49 45.13 10.13
N HIS A 94 -17.69 44.78 10.62
CA HIS A 94 -18.35 43.52 10.25
C HIS A 94 -19.18 43.68 8.97
N TYR A 95 -18.86 42.90 7.93
CA TYR A 95 -19.54 42.93 6.63
C TYR A 95 -20.71 41.94 6.59
N CYS A 96 -21.84 42.32 7.17
CA CYS A 96 -23.03 41.48 7.27
C CYS A 96 -23.50 40.91 5.91
N LEU A 97 -23.91 39.64 5.90
CA LEU A 97 -24.29 38.92 4.68
C LEU A 97 -25.68 39.37 4.19
N LYS A 98 -25.71 40.47 3.42
CA LYS A 98 -26.94 41.00 2.83
C LYS A 98 -27.57 39.96 1.89
N GLY A 99 -28.77 39.49 2.22
CA GLY A 99 -29.57 38.56 1.41
C GLY A 99 -29.71 37.14 1.97
N PHE A 100 -28.86 36.73 2.90
CA PHE A 100 -28.96 35.42 3.57
C PHE A 100 -29.52 35.51 5.00
N MET A 101 -29.31 36.65 5.67
CA MET A 101 -29.84 36.96 7.01
C MET A 101 -30.53 38.33 7.01
N THR A 102 -31.67 38.45 7.71
CA THR A 102 -32.44 39.70 7.83
C THR A 102 -31.90 40.64 8.91
N HIS A 103 -31.16 40.11 9.88
CA HIS A 103 -30.50 40.85 10.95
C HIS A 103 -29.07 40.33 11.14
N CYS A 104 -28.14 41.23 11.46
CA CYS A 104 -26.76 40.86 11.78
C CYS A 104 -26.71 40.29 13.21
N LEU A 105 -26.48 38.99 13.32
CA LEU A 105 -26.39 38.21 14.55
C LEU A 105 -25.00 38.24 15.20
N HIS A 106 -23.97 38.84 14.55
CA HIS A 106 -22.62 38.92 15.11
C HIS A 106 -22.55 39.57 16.51
N ARG A 107 -23.51 40.42 16.89
CA ARG A 107 -23.62 41.01 18.24
C ARG A 107 -24.36 40.13 19.26
N ASN A 108 -25.07 39.09 18.80
CA ASN A 108 -25.76 38.17 19.69
C ASN A 108 -24.74 37.21 20.33
N GLY A 109 -24.40 37.47 21.59
CA GLY A 109 -23.39 36.68 22.32
C GLY A 109 -23.71 35.18 22.40
N LEU A 110 -25.00 34.81 22.47
CA LEU A 110 -25.40 33.40 22.49
C LEU A 110 -25.14 32.72 21.15
N TYR A 111 -25.46 33.40 20.04
CA TYR A 111 -25.18 32.90 18.69
C TYR A 111 -23.68 32.75 18.45
N VAL A 112 -22.89 33.75 18.85
CA VAL A 112 -21.44 33.75 18.71
C VAL A 112 -20.81 32.62 19.51
N LEU A 113 -21.17 32.50 20.78
CA LEU A 113 -20.65 31.46 21.66
C LEU A 113 -21.06 30.07 21.17
N GLY A 114 -22.31 29.88 20.78
CA GLY A 114 -22.81 28.62 20.23
C GLY A 114 -22.09 28.21 18.95
N THR A 115 -21.97 29.12 17.99
CA THR A 115 -21.29 28.86 16.71
C THR A 115 -19.80 28.57 16.92
N TYR A 116 -19.12 29.35 17.77
CA TYR A 116 -17.71 29.11 18.09
C TYR A 116 -17.49 27.78 18.81
N PHE A 117 -18.38 27.40 19.72
CA PHE A 117 -18.34 26.11 20.41
C PHE A 117 -18.52 24.94 19.43
N VAL A 118 -19.53 25.01 18.56
CA VAL A 118 -19.78 23.99 17.52
C VAL A 118 -18.60 23.91 16.57
N PHE A 119 -18.06 25.05 16.12
CA PHE A 119 -16.88 25.09 15.26
C PHE A 119 -15.67 24.41 15.92
N THR A 120 -15.37 24.78 17.17
CA THR A 120 -14.22 24.24 17.91
C THR A 120 -14.34 22.73 18.09
N THR A 121 -15.48 22.26 18.57
CA THR A 121 -15.74 20.83 18.77
C THR A 121 -15.67 20.07 17.44
N ALA A 122 -16.28 20.59 16.37
CA ALA A 122 -16.21 20.00 15.03
C ALA A 122 -14.77 19.88 14.52
N MET A 123 -13.93 20.92 14.66
CA MET A 123 -12.52 20.87 14.24
C MET A 123 -11.75 19.76 14.95
N TYR A 124 -11.89 19.65 16.27
CA TYR A 124 -11.18 18.63 17.04
C TYR A 124 -11.72 17.22 16.76
N ILE A 125 -13.03 17.04 16.57
CA ILE A 125 -13.62 15.76 16.17
C ILE A 125 -13.10 15.33 14.80
N VAL A 126 -13.08 16.23 13.81
CA VAL A 126 -12.56 15.95 12.46
C VAL A 126 -11.08 15.55 12.51
N VAL A 127 -10.25 16.28 13.26
CA VAL A 127 -8.82 15.95 13.39
C VAL A 127 -8.65 14.60 14.08
N TYR A 128 -9.39 14.32 15.14
CA TYR A 128 -9.35 13.03 15.83
C TYR A 128 -9.70 11.88 14.89
N MET A 129 -10.87 11.96 14.24
CA MET A 129 -11.37 10.91 13.35
C MET A 129 -10.42 10.68 12.18
N THR A 130 -9.98 11.77 11.52
CA THR A 130 -9.11 11.67 10.35
C THR A 130 -7.73 11.14 10.74
N SER A 131 -7.16 11.61 11.85
CA SER A 131 -5.86 11.14 12.35
C SER A 131 -5.91 9.67 12.76
N TYR A 132 -7.01 9.24 13.38
CA TYR A 132 -7.24 7.83 13.74
C TYR A 132 -7.30 6.94 12.50
N ILE A 133 -8.11 7.31 11.51
CA ILE A 133 -8.24 6.56 10.24
C ILE A 133 -6.89 6.51 9.52
N ALA A 134 -6.20 7.65 9.38
CA ALA A 134 -4.90 7.72 8.71
C ALA A 134 -3.85 6.83 9.41
N THR A 135 -3.83 6.82 10.74
CA THR A 135 -2.90 5.99 11.51
C THR A 135 -3.21 4.50 11.38
N ARG A 136 -4.50 4.12 11.43
CA ARG A 136 -4.92 2.73 11.22
C ARG A 136 -4.57 2.22 9.82
N LEU A 137 -4.75 3.07 8.81
CA LEU A 137 -4.42 2.72 7.42
C LEU A 137 -2.92 2.47 7.26
N LYS A 138 -2.07 3.35 7.82
CA LYS A 138 -0.61 3.18 7.80
C LYS A 138 -0.18 1.87 8.49
N LYS A 139 -0.74 1.57 9.66
CA LYS A 139 -0.45 0.31 10.37
C LYS A 139 -0.89 -0.93 9.58
N ALA A 140 -2.05 -0.88 8.94
CA ALA A 140 -2.52 -1.98 8.11
C ALA A 140 -1.62 -2.19 6.89
N GLU A 141 -1.19 -1.11 6.22
CA GLU A 141 -0.24 -1.16 5.10
C GLU A 141 1.10 -1.78 5.52
N GLU A 142 1.64 -1.37 6.67
CA GLU A 142 2.87 -1.93 7.25
C GLU A 142 2.74 -3.43 7.54
N ALA A 143 1.65 -3.85 8.19
CA ALA A 143 1.39 -5.27 8.47
C ALA A 143 1.26 -6.11 7.18
N HIS A 144 0.57 -5.60 6.16
CA HIS A 144 0.49 -6.26 4.85
C HIS A 144 1.86 -6.38 4.17
N ARG A 145 2.69 -5.34 4.28
CA ARG A 145 4.05 -5.35 3.73
C ARG A 145 4.92 -6.39 4.43
N GLU A 146 4.87 -6.46 5.74
CA GLU A 146 5.59 -7.45 6.54
C GLU A 146 5.15 -8.88 6.22
N ALA A 147 3.84 -9.11 6.14
CA ALA A 147 3.29 -10.41 5.76
C ALA A 147 3.75 -10.84 4.35
N ASN A 148 3.77 -9.92 3.38
CA ASN A 148 4.24 -10.20 2.03
C ASN A 148 5.74 -10.56 2.01
N ILE A 149 6.57 -9.82 2.76
CA ILE A 149 8.00 -10.13 2.90
C ILE A 149 8.19 -11.53 3.52
N LEU A 150 7.43 -11.86 4.56
CA LEU A 150 7.50 -13.17 5.20
C LEU A 150 7.05 -14.30 4.25
N LEU A 151 5.97 -14.10 3.50
CA LEU A 151 5.50 -15.04 2.48
C LEU A 151 6.57 -15.29 1.42
N ARG A 152 7.20 -14.24 0.90
CA ARG A 152 8.31 -14.37 -0.07
C ARG A 152 9.47 -15.18 0.49
N LYS A 153 9.86 -14.95 1.76
CA LYS A 153 10.89 -15.75 2.42
C LYS A 153 10.50 -17.23 2.53
N LYS A 154 9.25 -17.53 2.88
CA LYS A 154 8.73 -18.90 2.93
C LYS A 154 8.73 -19.56 1.56
N ASP A 155 8.36 -18.83 0.51
CA ASP A 155 8.40 -19.33 -0.86
C ASP A 155 9.84 -19.66 -1.29
N LEU A 156 10.82 -18.81 -0.97
CA LEU A 156 12.23 -19.10 -1.26
C LEU A 156 12.73 -20.38 -0.58
N ILE A 157 12.42 -20.57 0.71
CA ILE A 157 12.81 -21.78 1.46
C ILE A 157 12.12 -23.02 0.86
N LYS A 158 10.84 -22.89 0.49
CA LYS A 158 10.09 -23.98 -0.16
C LYS A 158 10.73 -24.36 -1.50
N ASP A 159 11.11 -23.37 -2.30
CA ASP A 159 11.74 -23.59 -3.61
C ASP A 159 13.11 -24.26 -3.45
N GLU A 160 13.93 -23.82 -2.49
CA GLU A 160 15.22 -24.47 -2.16
C GLU A 160 15.02 -25.92 -1.71
N TYR A 161 14.05 -26.16 -0.82
CA TYR A 161 13.72 -27.50 -0.33
C TYR A 161 13.30 -28.43 -1.47
N VAL A 162 12.40 -27.97 -2.36
CA VAL A 162 11.95 -28.78 -3.51
C VAL A 162 13.12 -29.09 -4.43
N LEU A 163 13.99 -28.12 -4.72
CA LEU A 163 15.18 -28.35 -5.56
C LEU A 163 16.12 -29.38 -4.93
N ARG A 164 16.37 -29.30 -3.62
CA ARG A 164 17.22 -30.24 -2.87
C ARG A 164 16.64 -31.65 -2.89
N VAL A 165 15.40 -31.82 -2.46
CA VAL A 165 14.72 -33.13 -2.44
C VAL A 165 14.67 -33.77 -3.82
N THR A 166 14.40 -32.98 -4.87
CA THR A 166 14.35 -33.50 -6.25
C THR A 166 15.73 -33.97 -6.74
N HIS A 167 16.79 -33.27 -6.38
CA HIS A 167 18.17 -33.69 -6.66
C HIS A 167 18.49 -35.02 -5.98
N ASP A 168 18.16 -35.15 -4.70
CA ASP A 168 18.43 -36.36 -3.92
C ASP A 168 17.64 -37.57 -4.47
N ILE A 169 16.35 -37.38 -4.77
CA ILE A 169 15.53 -38.41 -5.44
C ILE A 169 16.15 -38.84 -6.77
N LYS A 170 16.60 -37.90 -7.61
CA LYS A 170 17.25 -38.22 -8.88
C LYS A 170 18.52 -39.07 -8.66
N GLY A 171 19.30 -38.75 -7.63
CA GLY A 171 20.47 -39.53 -7.25
C GLY A 171 20.12 -40.96 -6.86
N HIS A 172 19.12 -41.16 -6.00
CA HIS A 172 18.67 -42.48 -5.59
C HIS A 172 18.11 -43.31 -6.76
N LEU A 173 17.35 -42.68 -7.66
CA LEU A 173 16.85 -43.36 -8.86
C LEU A 173 17.96 -43.76 -9.82
N ALA A 174 18.99 -42.92 -9.99
CA ALA A 174 20.15 -43.27 -10.81
C ALA A 174 20.92 -44.47 -10.23
N ALA A 175 21.04 -44.56 -8.90
CA ALA A 175 21.64 -45.72 -8.24
C ALA A 175 20.80 -47.00 -8.44
N ILE A 176 19.47 -46.92 -8.26
CA ILE A 176 18.56 -48.07 -8.51
C ILE A 176 18.65 -48.51 -9.96
N GLN A 177 18.62 -47.57 -10.90
CA GLN A 177 18.73 -47.84 -12.32
C GLN A 177 20.08 -48.48 -12.68
N GLY A 178 21.18 -48.02 -12.08
CA GLY A 178 22.50 -48.65 -12.23
C GLY A 178 22.52 -50.10 -11.74
N CYS A 179 21.93 -50.36 -10.56
CA CYS A 179 21.80 -51.73 -10.05
C CYS A 179 20.95 -52.61 -10.98
N LEU A 180 19.81 -52.11 -11.47
CA LEU A 180 18.94 -52.84 -12.39
C LEU A 180 19.63 -53.12 -13.74
N ASP A 181 20.38 -52.16 -14.28
CA ASP A 181 21.11 -52.28 -15.55
C ASP A 181 22.22 -53.36 -15.46
N VAL A 182 22.93 -53.45 -14.33
CA VAL A 182 23.92 -54.50 -14.09
C VAL A 182 23.29 -55.90 -14.13
N VAL A 183 22.12 -56.05 -13.50
CA VAL A 183 21.37 -57.32 -13.51
C VAL A 183 20.78 -57.60 -14.89
N ALA A 184 20.16 -56.61 -15.54
CA ALA A 184 19.53 -56.74 -16.85
C ALA A 184 20.53 -57.14 -17.95
N ARG A 185 21.78 -56.66 -17.87
CA ARG A 185 22.88 -57.01 -18.78
C ARG A 185 23.52 -58.36 -18.48
N LYS A 186 23.01 -59.12 -17.50
CA LYS A 186 23.49 -60.46 -17.11
C LYS A 186 24.95 -60.46 -16.62
N LEU A 187 25.45 -59.33 -16.11
CA LEU A 187 26.83 -59.19 -15.60
C LEU A 187 27.07 -59.96 -14.29
N VAL A 188 25.99 -60.29 -13.57
CA VAL A 188 26.01 -61.07 -12.32
C VAL A 188 25.62 -62.54 -12.50
N GLY A 189 25.38 -62.98 -13.74
CA GLY A 189 25.00 -64.36 -14.09
C GLY A 189 23.79 -64.46 -15.03
N PRO A 190 23.46 -65.68 -15.51
CA PRO A 190 22.32 -65.91 -16.38
C PRO A 190 20.99 -65.73 -15.63
N LEU A 191 20.02 -65.09 -16.30
CA LEU A 191 18.66 -64.91 -15.80
C LEU A 191 17.71 -65.91 -16.46
N ASN A 192 16.80 -66.49 -15.68
CA ASN A 192 15.67 -67.25 -16.23
C ASN A 192 14.57 -66.31 -16.76
N GLU A 193 13.61 -66.83 -17.52
CA GLU A 193 12.55 -66.02 -18.17
C GLU A 193 11.75 -65.17 -17.16
N ARG A 194 11.37 -65.75 -16.01
CA ARG A 194 10.61 -65.02 -14.98
C ARG A 194 11.42 -63.90 -14.35
N GLN A 195 12.70 -64.14 -14.06
CA GLN A 195 13.62 -63.14 -13.51
C GLN A 195 13.84 -62.00 -14.51
N GLN A 196 14.07 -62.32 -15.78
CA GLN A 196 14.23 -61.32 -16.84
C GLN A 196 12.99 -60.43 -16.97
N ASP A 197 11.79 -61.01 -16.95
CA ASP A 197 10.54 -60.25 -17.02
C ASP A 197 10.33 -59.34 -15.79
N PHE A 198 10.67 -59.79 -14.59
CA PHE A 198 10.62 -58.93 -13.38
C PHE A 198 11.61 -57.77 -13.45
N ILE A 199 12.86 -58.01 -13.88
CA ILE A 199 13.88 -56.97 -14.02
C ILE A 199 13.48 -55.95 -15.10
N ASN A 200 13.00 -56.40 -16.25
CA ASN A 200 12.54 -55.52 -17.32
C ASN A 200 11.38 -54.61 -16.86
N ARG A 201 10.43 -55.15 -16.09
CA ARG A 201 9.33 -54.36 -15.51
C ARG A 201 9.81 -53.36 -14.46
N ALA A 202 10.78 -53.73 -13.63
CA ALA A 202 11.37 -52.83 -12.64
C ALA A 202 12.16 -51.69 -13.30
N ASP A 203 12.90 -52.00 -14.37
CA ASP A 203 13.68 -51.04 -15.13
C ASP A 203 12.77 -50.03 -15.86
N ASP A 204 11.73 -50.49 -16.56
CA ASP A 204 10.75 -49.62 -17.23
C ASP A 204 10.05 -48.66 -16.24
N ARG A 205 9.65 -49.16 -15.05
CA ARG A 205 9.08 -48.30 -14.00
C ARG A 205 10.08 -47.27 -13.46
N THR A 206 11.34 -47.67 -13.28
CA THR A 206 12.40 -46.76 -12.82
C THR A 206 12.67 -45.68 -13.86
N HIS A 207 12.72 -46.05 -15.14
CA HIS A 207 12.86 -45.12 -16.26
C HIS A 207 11.72 -44.08 -16.30
N LYS A 208 10.46 -44.53 -16.15
CA LYS A 208 9.29 -43.64 -16.07
C LYS A 208 9.38 -42.67 -14.90
N LEU A 209 9.81 -43.15 -13.72
CA LEU A 209 9.93 -42.32 -12.53
C LEU A 209 11.07 -41.28 -12.66
N VAL A 210 12.21 -41.67 -13.24
CA VAL A 210 13.32 -40.74 -13.56
C VAL A 210 12.84 -39.65 -14.51
N HIS A 211 12.09 -40.02 -15.55
CA HIS A 211 11.54 -39.06 -16.50
C HIS A 211 10.57 -38.09 -15.81
N PHE A 212 9.66 -38.60 -14.97
CA PHE A 212 8.73 -37.78 -14.19
C PHE A 212 9.45 -36.77 -13.28
N VAL A 213 10.46 -37.23 -12.52
CA VAL A 213 11.26 -36.38 -11.62
C VAL A 213 12.00 -35.29 -12.40
N LYS A 214 12.56 -35.62 -13.58
CA LYS A 214 13.19 -34.63 -14.47
C LYS A 214 12.20 -33.57 -14.94
N THR A 215 10.99 -33.96 -15.34
CA THR A 215 9.93 -33.05 -15.77
C THR A 215 9.48 -32.14 -14.63
N LEU A 216 9.31 -32.69 -13.42
CA LEU A 216 8.98 -31.92 -12.22
C LEU A 216 10.05 -30.87 -11.92
N LEU A 217 11.34 -31.24 -11.99
CA LEU A 217 12.46 -30.32 -11.77
C LEU A 217 12.47 -29.19 -12.82
N LYS A 218 12.19 -29.52 -14.09
CA LYS A 218 12.10 -28.52 -15.17
C LYS A 218 10.99 -27.52 -14.88
N LEU A 219 9.80 -27.99 -14.48
CA LEU A 219 8.67 -27.13 -14.12
C LEU A 219 9.00 -26.22 -12.92
N THR A 220 9.61 -26.76 -11.87
CA THR A 220 10.03 -25.97 -10.70
C THR A 220 11.04 -24.90 -11.08
N LYS A 221 12.04 -25.22 -11.93
CA LYS A 221 13.02 -24.23 -12.42
C LYS A 221 12.37 -23.12 -13.25
N LEU A 222 11.44 -23.45 -14.13
CA LEU A 222 10.70 -22.47 -14.94
C LEU A 222 9.88 -21.51 -14.07
N ARG A 223 9.23 -22.04 -13.03
CA ARG A 223 8.49 -21.22 -12.06
C ARG A 223 9.42 -20.25 -11.30
N ILE A 224 10.62 -20.70 -10.93
CA ILE A 224 11.57 -19.92 -10.13
C ILE A 224 12.25 -18.81 -10.96
N SER A 225 12.69 -19.11 -12.19
CA SER A 225 13.42 -18.11 -12.98
C SER A 225 12.53 -16.98 -13.49
N ASN A 226 11.21 -17.18 -13.49
CA ASN A 226 10.20 -16.24 -14.00
C ASN A 226 10.54 -15.68 -15.40
N SER A 227 11.40 -16.40 -16.13
CA SER A 227 11.94 -16.06 -17.43
C SER A 227 11.54 -17.17 -18.39
N LEU A 228 10.45 -16.95 -19.11
CA LEU A 228 10.22 -17.69 -20.34
C LEU A 228 11.19 -17.11 -21.37
N GLU A 229 12.25 -17.86 -21.70
CA GLU A 229 13.02 -17.58 -22.91
C GLU A 229 12.07 -17.76 -24.10
N MET A 230 11.59 -16.63 -24.61
CA MET A 230 10.66 -16.55 -25.74
C MET A 230 11.49 -16.29 -26.98
N ASP A 231 11.78 -17.35 -27.73
CA ASP A 231 12.41 -17.20 -29.05
C ASP A 231 11.37 -16.92 -30.13
N VAL A 232 11.74 -16.11 -31.12
CA VAL A 232 10.89 -15.80 -32.27
C VAL A 232 10.77 -17.06 -33.14
N PHE A 233 9.59 -17.68 -33.08
CA PHE A 233 9.28 -18.93 -33.77
C PHE A 233 8.42 -18.67 -35.02
N SER A 234 8.85 -19.19 -36.17
CA SER A 234 8.08 -19.14 -37.43
C SER A 234 7.19 -20.38 -37.58
N LEU A 235 5.88 -20.19 -37.44
CA LEU A 235 4.84 -21.23 -37.60
C LEU A 235 4.92 -22.00 -38.92
N LYS A 236 5.48 -21.39 -39.98
CA LYS A 236 5.53 -21.99 -41.32
C LYS A 236 6.45 -23.22 -41.41
N ASN A 237 7.45 -23.32 -40.53
CA ASN A 237 8.48 -24.36 -40.58
C ASN A 237 8.17 -25.59 -39.71
N THR A 238 6.99 -25.67 -39.08
CA THR A 238 6.69 -26.74 -38.09
C THR A 238 5.41 -27.50 -38.42
N ILE A 239 4.63 -27.01 -39.38
CA ILE A 239 3.40 -27.64 -39.84
C ILE A 239 3.67 -28.57 -41.03
N TYR A 240 4.89 -28.58 -41.58
CA TYR A 240 5.26 -29.32 -42.80
C TYR A 240 6.36 -30.38 -42.62
N ASP A 241 6.78 -30.66 -41.38
CA ASP A 241 7.57 -31.87 -41.01
C ASP A 241 6.67 -32.83 -40.21
#